data_AF-A0A957AC97-F1
#
_entry.id   AF-A0A957AC97-F1
#
_cell.length_a   1.000
_cell.length_b   1.000
_cell.length_c   1.000
_cell.angle_alpha   90.00
_cell.angle_beta   90.00
_cell.angle_gamma   90.00
#
_symmetry.space_group_name_H-M   'P 1'
#
loop_
_entity.id
_entity.type
_entity.pdbx_description
1 polymer ?
#
loop_
_entity_poly.entity_id
_entity_poly.type
_entity_poly.pdbx_seq_one_letter_code
_entity_poly.pdbx_strand_id
1 'polypeptide(L)'
;MNTQKQIIVIIALFFLTIGACAGYAVIELPYRTGLQSEWHFSESVERGALLYANNCRTCHGNAGEGFVGPQLNKDDFQDQDPLKLAANRDLLTRTLVCGRAGTQMPAWLNSNGGALNERQIEHLVNFLTAPDEEGVLDENGVPTSTGWVEAVHFAHNLNHEVTILVGGDNLVSIALDHGIGVQQLADLNGITDVNAFLEEQTTIDLPAVQGAPNGGTYKITTARESVHSIAERAFVGAAILADYNGLEYELDYEELTFQLLDGGSPVPGLVTGQLLALPDGVTYSVTSGETIESVAELHGITPEELIAANPSLEGADVTADLAPADDEGNVPEVVLNLPPINGYVTRGQSWNEVADAYGNVTGFSLAEANNSETNVSLRVSQGLSLPPDSYGGSPPDTINSGTACIQYAVPNNIYDQISGGGSLTPSAPFEGVVEALNIAFTQTQITLPPDTEVKITLDNQDAQIPHNIQFFNSPTAGEGGFLKGCTAGCAGDADDVVSELINGIAQTEITFITPAVGEYSFDCVVHPNMVGTLIIEEGAEVPEASQP
;
A
#
# COMPACT_ATOMS: atom_id res chain seq x y z
N MET A 1 15.21 13.73 71.38
CA MET A 1 14.65 14.28 70.12
C MET A 1 13.17 14.53 70.31
N ASN A 2 12.64 15.67 69.84
CA ASN A 2 11.23 16.02 70.01
C ASN A 2 10.43 15.44 68.83
N THR A 3 9.77 14.31 69.07
CA THR A 3 8.97 13.55 68.10
C THR A 3 7.86 14.39 67.45
N GLN A 4 7.29 15.35 68.18
CA GLN A 4 6.26 16.25 67.65
C GLN A 4 6.81 17.15 66.54
N LYS A 5 8.04 17.67 66.70
CA LYS A 5 8.69 18.49 65.66
C LYS A 5 9.02 17.68 64.41
N GLN A 6 9.38 16.40 64.56
CA GLN A 6 9.66 15.51 63.42
C GLN A 6 8.39 15.19 62.64
N ILE A 7 7.28 14.91 63.32
CA ILE A 7 5.98 14.65 62.68
C ILE A 7 5.52 15.88 61.87
N ILE A 8 5.64 17.09 62.45
CA ILE A 8 5.25 18.33 61.75
C ILE A 8 6.10 18.55 60.49
N VAL A 9 7.41 18.29 60.56
CA VAL A 9 8.30 18.43 59.40
C VAL A 9 7.97 17.40 58.32
N ILE A 10 7.68 16.15 58.69
CA ILE A 10 7.30 15.10 57.73
C ILE A 10 5.98 15.47 57.03
N ILE A 11 4.98 15.94 57.80
CA ILE A 11 3.69 16.37 57.25
C ILE A 11 3.89 17.58 56.31
N ALA A 12 4.69 18.57 56.71
CA ALA A 12 4.96 19.73 55.89
C ALA A 12 5.67 19.36 54.59
N LEU A 13 6.66 18.46 54.64
CA LEU A 13 7.34 17.95 53.45
C LEU A 13 6.39 17.16 52.55
N PHE A 14 5.51 16.33 53.13
CA PHE A 14 4.51 15.57 52.38
C PHE A 14 3.54 16.49 51.61
N PHE A 15 3.01 17.52 52.27
CA PHE A 15 2.16 18.51 51.59
C PHE A 15 2.92 19.34 50.56
N LEU A 16 4.20 19.63 50.79
CA LEU A 16 5.04 20.32 49.83
C LEU A 16 5.32 19.44 48.60
N THR A 17 5.55 18.14 48.78
CA THR A 17 5.69 17.18 47.69
C THR A 17 4.40 17.04 46.89
N ILE A 18 3.25 16.88 47.55
CA ILE A 18 1.94 16.82 46.87
C ILE A 18 1.67 18.13 46.11
N GLY A 19 1.94 19.29 46.72
CA GLY A 19 1.79 20.59 46.08
C GLY A 19 2.70 20.74 44.86
N ALA A 20 3.93 20.24 44.93
CA ALA A 20 4.86 20.21 43.80
C ALA A 20 4.37 19.27 42.68
N CYS A 21 3.85 18.07 43.02
CA CYS A 21 3.26 17.16 42.04
C CYS A 21 2.00 17.72 41.37
N ALA A 22 1.12 18.38 42.13
CA ALA A 22 -0.07 19.03 41.58
C ALA A 22 0.29 20.23 40.70
N GLY A 23 1.26 21.05 41.11
CA GLY A 23 1.79 22.14 40.30
C GLY A 23 2.45 21.65 39.01
N TYR A 24 3.22 20.56 39.10
CA TYR A 24 3.77 19.87 37.93
C TYR A 24 2.66 19.38 36.99
N ALA A 25 1.66 18.66 37.50
CA ALA A 25 0.55 18.15 36.71
C ALA A 25 -0.25 19.25 35.99
N VAL A 26 -0.55 20.37 36.65
CA VAL A 26 -1.32 21.48 36.06
C VAL A 26 -0.55 22.20 34.94
N ILE A 27 0.78 22.23 35.01
CA ILE A 27 1.63 22.89 34.02
C ILE A 27 1.99 21.95 32.87
N GLU A 28 2.37 20.70 33.19
CA GLU A 28 2.91 19.75 32.23
C GLU A 28 1.85 18.92 31.51
N LEU A 29 0.73 18.54 32.15
CA LEU A 29 -0.27 17.70 31.48
C LEU A 29 -0.86 18.37 30.22
N PRO A 30 -1.25 19.66 30.22
CA PRO A 30 -1.78 20.30 29.01
C PRO A 30 -0.76 20.36 27.87
N TYR A 31 0.50 20.62 28.19
CA TYR A 31 1.60 20.65 27.23
C TYR A 31 1.84 19.26 26.64
N ARG A 32 1.87 18.23 27.49
CA ARG A 32 2.04 16.83 27.07
C ARG A 32 0.84 16.30 26.28
N THR A 33 -0.40 16.70 26.60
CA THR A 33 -1.59 16.26 25.84
C THR A 33 -1.62 16.84 24.44
N GLY A 34 -1.20 18.11 24.25
CA GLY A 34 -1.13 18.73 22.91
C GLY A 34 -0.08 18.07 22.03
N LEU A 35 1.13 17.91 22.58
CA LEU A 35 2.21 17.19 21.89
C LEU A 35 1.84 15.73 21.59
N GLN A 36 1.11 15.08 22.49
CA GLN A 36 0.65 13.70 22.30
C GLN A 36 -0.42 13.61 21.19
N SER A 37 -1.37 14.54 21.09
CA SER A 37 -2.36 14.55 20.01
C SER A 37 -1.75 14.82 18.64
N GLU A 38 -0.78 15.73 18.55
CA GLU A 38 -0.04 16.02 17.32
C GLU A 38 0.79 14.82 16.88
N TRP A 39 1.46 14.16 17.83
CA TRP A 39 2.24 12.95 17.56
C TRP A 39 1.36 11.78 17.08
N HIS A 40 0.21 11.56 17.72
CA HIS A 40 -0.75 10.53 17.28
C HIS A 40 -1.33 10.82 15.89
N PHE A 41 -1.54 12.10 15.55
CA PHE A 41 -2.03 12.47 14.22
C PHE A 41 -0.96 12.23 13.14
N SER A 42 0.28 12.65 13.38
CA SER A 42 1.41 12.42 12.47
C SER A 42 1.63 10.92 12.22
N GLU A 43 1.64 10.11 13.28
CA GLU A 43 1.78 8.65 13.16
C GLU A 43 0.59 8.01 12.42
N SER A 44 -0.62 8.57 12.60
CA SER A 44 -1.82 8.14 11.89
C SER A 44 -1.75 8.46 10.40
N VAL A 45 -1.19 9.61 10.03
CA VAL A 45 -0.95 10.02 8.63
C VAL A 45 0.07 9.10 7.96
N GLU A 46 1.18 8.79 8.64
CA GLU A 46 2.21 7.86 8.14
C GLU A 46 1.66 6.45 7.91
N ARG A 47 0.89 5.91 8.86
CA ARG A 47 0.20 4.62 8.68
C ARG A 47 -0.80 4.66 7.53
N GLY A 48 -1.49 5.79 7.36
CA GLY A 48 -2.43 6.01 6.25
C GLY A 48 -1.73 5.99 4.90
N ALA A 49 -0.55 6.61 4.82
CA ALA A 49 0.28 6.62 3.63
C ALA A 49 0.71 5.20 3.20
N LEU A 50 1.13 4.35 4.16
CA LEU A 50 1.45 2.95 3.90
C LEU A 50 0.24 2.20 3.35
N LEU A 51 -0.91 2.34 4.00
CA LEU A 51 -2.14 1.68 3.57
C LEU A 51 -2.55 2.14 2.17
N TYR A 52 -2.40 3.42 1.85
CA TYR A 52 -2.71 3.97 0.53
C TYR A 52 -1.83 3.37 -0.55
N ALA A 53 -0.54 3.27 -0.29
CA ALA A 53 0.40 2.67 -1.22
C ALA A 53 0.13 1.20 -1.50
N ASN A 54 -0.30 0.43 -0.49
CA ASN A 54 -0.60 -1.00 -0.65
C ASN A 54 -1.84 -1.26 -1.49
N ASN A 55 -2.80 -0.32 -1.42
CA ASN A 55 -4.18 -0.65 -1.74
C ASN A 55 -4.82 0.30 -2.77
N CYS A 56 -4.36 1.55 -2.85
CA CYS A 56 -5.10 2.62 -3.53
C CYS A 56 -4.36 3.22 -4.72
N ARG A 57 -3.02 3.30 -4.66
CA ARG A 57 -2.20 3.95 -5.69
C ARG A 57 -2.40 3.40 -7.09
N THR A 58 -2.71 2.11 -7.20
CA THR A 58 -2.74 1.43 -8.49
C THR A 58 -3.83 1.98 -9.40
N CYS A 59 -4.91 2.52 -8.81
CA CYS A 59 -5.90 3.28 -9.55
C CYS A 59 -5.71 4.79 -9.43
N HIS A 60 -5.23 5.28 -8.29
CA HIS A 60 -5.22 6.70 -7.96
C HIS A 60 -3.89 7.41 -8.19
N GLY A 61 -2.87 6.74 -8.73
CA GLY A 61 -1.52 7.26 -8.89
C GLY A 61 -0.67 7.10 -7.64
N ASN A 62 0.66 7.13 -7.78
CA ASN A 62 1.56 6.97 -6.62
C ASN A 62 1.48 8.18 -5.68
N ALA A 63 1.28 9.37 -6.25
CA ALA A 63 1.16 10.64 -5.56
C ALA A 63 -0.30 11.11 -5.43
N GLY A 64 -1.28 10.24 -5.71
CA GLY A 64 -2.70 10.62 -5.71
C GLY A 64 -3.11 11.52 -6.86
N GLU A 65 -2.30 11.63 -7.91
CA GLU A 65 -2.51 12.42 -9.12
C GLU A 65 -3.71 11.94 -9.97
N GLY A 66 -4.15 10.71 -9.73
CA GLY A 66 -5.23 10.06 -10.47
C GLY A 66 -4.77 9.48 -11.80
N PHE A 67 -5.45 8.43 -12.24
CA PHE A 67 -5.32 7.88 -13.58
C PHE A 67 -6.61 7.10 -13.88
N VAL A 68 -6.71 5.86 -13.40
CA VAL A 68 -7.94 5.05 -13.47
C VAL A 68 -9.01 5.59 -12.52
N GLY A 69 -8.60 5.93 -11.30
CA GLY A 69 -9.39 6.59 -10.27
C GLY A 69 -9.15 8.10 -10.28
N PRO A 70 -10.08 8.89 -9.71
CA PRO A 70 -9.92 10.34 -9.62
C PRO A 70 -8.70 10.76 -8.79
N GLN A 71 -8.17 11.95 -9.07
CA GLN A 71 -7.16 12.60 -8.23
C GLN A 71 -7.65 12.70 -6.78
N LEU A 72 -6.82 12.24 -5.85
CA LEU A 72 -7.06 12.26 -4.41
C LEU A 72 -6.16 13.25 -3.68
N ASN A 73 -4.95 13.52 -4.19
CA ASN A 73 -4.08 14.57 -3.69
C ASN A 73 -4.50 15.90 -4.33
N LYS A 74 -5.34 16.67 -3.63
CA LYS A 74 -5.91 17.94 -4.11
C LYS A 74 -6.26 18.88 -2.96
N ASP A 75 -6.15 20.18 -3.21
CA ASP A 75 -6.40 21.27 -2.25
C ASP A 75 -7.75 21.13 -1.52
N ASP A 76 -8.80 20.69 -2.23
CA ASP A 76 -10.15 20.58 -1.68
C ASP A 76 -10.23 19.58 -0.52
N PHE A 77 -9.50 18.47 -0.55
CA PHE A 77 -9.47 17.50 0.55
C PHE A 77 -8.56 17.94 1.71
N GLN A 78 -7.60 18.82 1.45
CA GLN A 78 -6.64 19.34 2.42
C GLN A 78 -7.12 20.65 3.07
N ASP A 79 -8.28 21.18 2.68
CA ASP A 79 -8.88 22.38 3.25
C ASP A 79 -9.28 22.15 4.72
N GLN A 80 -8.61 22.87 5.63
CA GLN A 80 -8.79 22.75 7.07
C GLN A 80 -9.98 23.58 7.61
N ASP A 81 -10.78 24.21 6.76
CA ASP A 81 -12.06 24.81 7.21
C ASP A 81 -12.93 23.74 7.89
N PRO A 82 -13.42 23.96 9.13
CA PRO A 82 -14.08 22.91 9.91
C PRO A 82 -15.30 22.27 9.23
N LEU A 83 -16.05 23.01 8.41
CA LEU A 83 -17.23 22.47 7.73
C LEU A 83 -16.84 21.65 6.50
N LYS A 84 -15.84 22.12 5.74
CA LYS A 84 -15.32 21.39 4.59
C LYS A 84 -14.55 20.15 5.02
N LEU A 85 -13.68 20.27 6.01
CA LEU A 85 -12.91 19.16 6.56
C LEU A 85 -13.84 18.05 7.08
N ALA A 86 -14.88 18.40 7.84
CA ALA A 86 -15.87 17.43 8.29
C ALA A 86 -16.58 16.73 7.11
N ALA A 87 -17.03 17.50 6.11
CA ALA A 87 -17.70 16.94 4.94
C ALA A 87 -16.78 16.03 4.10
N ASN A 88 -15.50 16.40 3.95
CA ASN A 88 -14.49 15.61 3.24
C ASN A 88 -14.14 14.33 3.98
N ARG A 89 -13.93 14.41 5.30
CA ARG A 89 -13.69 13.23 6.13
C ARG A 89 -14.88 12.27 6.10
N ASP A 90 -16.11 12.78 6.16
CA ASP A 90 -17.32 11.97 6.03
C ASP A 90 -17.40 11.31 4.64
N LEU A 91 -17.10 12.05 3.57
CA LEU A 91 -17.08 11.54 2.20
C LEU A 91 -16.03 10.42 2.01
N LEU A 92 -14.81 10.65 2.48
CA LEU A 92 -13.68 9.72 2.34
C LEU A 92 -13.90 8.47 3.20
N THR A 93 -14.28 8.63 4.46
CA THR A 93 -14.61 7.51 5.37
C THR A 93 -15.68 6.64 4.74
N ARG A 94 -16.77 7.26 4.28
CA ARG A 94 -17.86 6.57 3.60
C ARG A 94 -17.40 5.81 2.35
N THR A 95 -16.54 6.42 1.54
CA THR A 95 -16.03 5.83 0.30
C THR A 95 -15.07 4.66 0.58
N LEU A 96 -14.26 4.73 1.63
CA LEU A 96 -13.36 3.64 2.00
C LEU A 96 -14.13 2.50 2.68
N VAL A 97 -15.08 2.81 3.56
CA VAL A 97 -15.90 1.80 4.26
C VAL A 97 -16.71 0.95 3.30
N CYS A 98 -17.14 1.51 2.17
CA CYS A 98 -18.10 0.88 1.28
C CYS A 98 -17.60 0.70 -0.15
N GLY A 99 -16.52 1.37 -0.54
CA GLY A 99 -16.20 1.50 -1.94
C GLY A 99 -17.26 2.30 -2.69
N ARG A 100 -17.25 2.18 -4.01
CA ARG A 100 -18.21 2.87 -4.88
C ARG A 100 -18.84 1.89 -5.86
N ALA A 101 -20.13 1.66 -5.68
CA ALA A 101 -20.90 0.76 -6.53
C ALA A 101 -20.79 1.19 -8.01
N GLY A 102 -20.47 0.24 -8.89
CA GLY A 102 -20.33 0.47 -10.32
C GLY A 102 -18.99 1.09 -10.75
N THR A 103 -17.97 1.12 -9.89
CA THR A 103 -16.59 1.52 -10.26
C THR A 103 -15.57 0.46 -9.85
N GLN A 104 -14.29 0.68 -10.16
CA GLN A 104 -13.18 -0.18 -9.73
C GLN A 104 -12.80 -0.01 -8.24
N MET A 105 -13.50 0.85 -7.49
CA MET A 105 -13.17 1.11 -6.07
C MET A 105 -13.89 0.11 -5.15
N PRO A 106 -13.19 -0.89 -4.56
CA PRO A 106 -13.79 -1.89 -3.69
C PRO A 106 -14.16 -1.30 -2.32
N ALA A 107 -14.96 -2.05 -1.54
CA ALA A 107 -15.06 -1.78 -0.11
C ALA A 107 -13.73 -2.15 0.57
N TRP A 108 -13.24 -1.29 1.45
CA TRP A 108 -11.98 -1.52 2.16
C TRP A 108 -12.19 -1.93 3.61
N LEU A 109 -13.32 -1.59 4.25
CA LEU A 109 -13.60 -2.04 5.61
C LEU A 109 -13.92 -3.54 5.65
N ASN A 110 -13.29 -4.26 6.57
CA ASN A 110 -13.39 -5.70 6.76
C ASN A 110 -14.83 -6.18 7.03
N SER A 111 -15.60 -5.48 7.86
CA SER A 111 -17.01 -5.79 8.10
C SER A 111 -17.91 -5.62 6.87
N ASN A 112 -17.42 -4.96 5.82
CA ASN A 112 -18.08 -4.81 4.53
C ASN A 112 -17.36 -5.58 3.39
N GLY A 113 -16.50 -6.54 3.75
CA GLY A 113 -15.81 -7.42 2.79
C GLY A 113 -14.48 -6.90 2.24
N GLY A 114 -13.89 -5.86 2.83
CA GLY A 114 -12.56 -5.35 2.49
C GLY A 114 -11.43 -5.88 3.38
N ALA A 115 -10.21 -5.39 3.20
CA ALA A 115 -9.01 -5.90 3.89
C ALA A 115 -8.60 -5.11 5.16
N LEU A 116 -9.28 -4.00 5.47
CA LEU A 116 -8.84 -3.03 6.48
C LEU A 116 -9.84 -2.92 7.65
N ASN A 117 -9.36 -2.70 8.87
CA ASN A 117 -10.22 -2.42 10.03
C ASN A 117 -10.52 -0.90 10.16
N GLU A 118 -11.43 -0.53 11.08
CA GLU A 118 -11.86 0.88 11.26
C GLU A 118 -10.72 1.85 11.55
N ARG A 119 -9.70 1.40 12.30
CA ARG A 119 -8.52 2.22 12.63
C ARG A 119 -7.65 2.47 11.41
N GLN A 120 -7.49 1.47 10.55
CA GLN A 120 -6.79 1.60 9.28
C GLN A 120 -7.54 2.51 8.30
N ILE A 121 -8.88 2.48 8.30
CA ILE A 121 -9.70 3.45 7.56
C ILE A 121 -9.49 4.86 8.10
N GLU A 122 -9.45 5.04 9.41
CA GLU A 122 -9.18 6.33 10.05
C GLU A 122 -7.78 6.86 9.68
N HIS A 123 -6.76 6.00 9.66
CA HIS A 123 -5.41 6.35 9.19
C HIS A 123 -5.42 6.88 7.75
N LEU A 124 -6.10 6.17 6.83
CA LEU A 124 -6.27 6.63 5.44
C LEU A 124 -6.98 7.99 5.35
N VAL A 125 -8.04 8.21 6.12
CA VAL A 125 -8.79 9.48 6.10
C VAL A 125 -7.95 10.62 6.66
N ASN A 126 -7.20 10.38 7.74
CA ASN A 126 -6.27 11.36 8.30
C ASN A 126 -5.17 11.73 7.31
N PHE A 127 -4.61 10.73 6.61
CA PHE A 127 -3.65 10.94 5.54
C PHE A 127 -4.21 11.78 4.39
N LEU A 128 -5.35 11.39 3.81
CA LEU A 128 -5.94 12.08 2.66
C LEU A 128 -6.42 13.50 2.96
N THR A 129 -6.66 13.83 4.23
CA THR A 129 -7.09 15.16 4.67
C THR A 129 -6.01 15.95 5.42
N ALA A 130 -4.79 15.40 5.47
CA ALA A 130 -3.66 16.08 6.07
C ALA A 130 -3.36 17.37 5.30
N PRO A 131 -3.24 18.52 5.98
CA PRO A 131 -2.90 19.77 5.31
C PRO A 131 -1.49 19.69 4.72
N ASP A 132 -1.23 20.54 3.73
CA ASP A 132 0.14 20.79 3.31
C ASP A 132 0.95 21.32 4.50
N GLU A 133 2.16 20.79 4.62
CA GLU A 133 3.06 21.14 5.69
C GLU A 133 4.04 22.20 5.19
N GLU A 134 4.28 23.23 6.01
CA GLU A 134 5.16 24.32 5.63
C GLU A 134 6.58 23.79 5.40
N GLY A 135 7.06 23.92 4.16
CA GLY A 135 8.38 23.47 3.76
C GLY A 135 8.45 22.01 3.30
N VAL A 136 7.32 21.31 3.22
CA VAL A 136 7.22 19.98 2.60
C VAL A 136 6.77 20.17 1.15
N LEU A 137 7.56 19.65 0.22
CA LEU A 137 7.32 19.72 -1.22
C LEU A 137 7.29 18.31 -1.79
N ASP A 138 6.46 18.10 -2.81
CA ASP A 138 6.50 16.89 -3.63
C ASP A 138 7.73 16.89 -4.55
N GLU A 139 7.91 15.79 -5.30
CA GLU A 139 9.00 15.61 -6.25
C GLU A 139 9.06 16.67 -7.37
N ASN A 140 7.97 17.41 -7.58
CA ASN A 140 7.84 18.47 -8.58
C ASN A 140 7.98 19.89 -7.98
N GLY A 141 8.29 19.99 -6.68
CA GLY A 141 8.45 21.25 -5.96
C GLY A 141 7.13 21.94 -5.62
N VAL A 142 6.01 21.22 -5.64
CA VAL A 142 4.70 21.72 -5.23
C VAL A 142 4.52 21.46 -3.74
N PRO A 143 4.01 22.43 -2.94
CA PRO A 143 3.67 22.20 -1.54
C PRO A 143 2.80 20.97 -1.35
N THR A 144 3.11 20.15 -0.34
CA THR A 144 2.38 18.92 -0.04
C THR A 144 2.45 18.55 1.45
N SER A 145 1.86 17.41 1.85
CA SER A 145 1.94 16.89 3.22
C SER A 145 2.98 15.78 3.35
N THR A 146 3.53 15.59 4.56
CA THR A 146 4.49 14.51 4.83
C THR A 146 3.88 13.13 4.50
N GLY A 147 2.58 12.97 4.70
CA GLY A 147 1.88 11.75 4.33
C GLY A 147 1.93 11.43 2.84
N TRP A 148 1.81 12.42 1.95
CA TRP A 148 1.80 12.16 0.49
C TRP A 148 3.19 11.79 -0.02
N VAL A 149 4.23 12.36 0.60
CA VAL A 149 5.61 11.96 0.40
C VAL A 149 5.80 10.49 0.80
N GLU A 150 5.31 10.10 1.99
CA GLU A 150 5.38 8.71 2.45
C GLU A 150 4.56 7.76 1.58
N ALA A 151 3.42 8.20 1.04
CA ALA A 151 2.55 7.38 0.21
C ALA A 151 3.22 7.02 -1.13
N VAL A 152 3.89 7.98 -1.77
CA VAL A 152 4.72 7.75 -2.96
C VAL A 152 5.87 6.81 -2.64
N HIS A 153 6.50 7.01 -1.48
CA HIS A 153 7.60 6.19 -1.02
C HIS A 153 7.19 4.73 -0.80
N PHE A 154 6.09 4.47 -0.11
CA PHE A 154 5.53 3.12 0.03
C PHE A 154 5.04 2.57 -1.31
N ALA A 155 4.49 3.41 -2.19
CA ALA A 155 3.94 3.01 -3.47
C ALA A 155 5.00 2.37 -4.38
N HIS A 156 6.17 2.99 -4.44
CA HIS A 156 7.33 2.43 -5.11
C HIS A 156 7.74 1.08 -4.53
N ASN A 157 7.55 0.88 -3.23
CA ASN A 157 7.84 -0.40 -2.57
C ASN A 157 6.81 -1.52 -2.87
N LEU A 158 5.62 -1.20 -3.39
CA LEU A 158 4.47 -2.11 -3.51
C LEU A 158 4.05 -2.49 -4.93
N ASN A 159 4.72 -2.00 -5.97
CA ASN A 159 4.50 -2.43 -7.37
C ASN A 159 5.00 -3.85 -7.65
N HIS A 160 4.96 -4.68 -6.61
CA HIS A 160 5.52 -6.00 -6.56
C HIS A 160 4.45 -7.10 -6.41
N GLU A 161 3.11 -6.86 -6.20
CA GLU A 161 2.14 -7.97 -5.98
C GLU A 161 0.66 -7.91 -6.61
N VAL A 162 0.18 -9.05 -7.21
CA VAL A 162 -1.15 -9.80 -7.42
C VAL A 162 -1.79 -10.04 -8.81
N THR A 163 -1.64 -9.21 -9.83
CA THR A 163 -1.30 -9.74 -11.16
C THR A 163 0.04 -9.13 -11.31
N ILE A 164 1.08 -9.95 -11.24
CA ILE A 164 2.41 -9.36 -11.20
C ILE A 164 2.67 -8.87 -12.62
N LEU A 165 2.75 -7.56 -12.76
CA LEU A 165 3.22 -6.96 -13.97
C LEU A 165 4.72 -7.22 -14.02
N VAL A 166 5.17 -7.97 -15.02
CA VAL A 166 6.59 -8.16 -15.24
C VAL A 166 7.20 -6.79 -15.57
N GLY A 167 7.96 -6.23 -14.64
CA GLY A 167 8.71 -5.00 -14.89
C GLY A 167 9.89 -5.26 -15.84
N GLY A 168 10.38 -4.20 -16.47
CA GLY A 168 11.56 -4.26 -17.32
C GLY A 168 11.63 -3.19 -18.41
N ASP A 169 12.67 -3.32 -19.23
CA ASP A 169 12.91 -2.44 -20.37
C ASP A 169 11.83 -2.68 -21.44
N ASN A 170 11.17 -1.60 -21.87
CA ASN A 170 10.27 -1.61 -23.01
C ASN A 170 10.80 -0.64 -24.09
N LEU A 171 10.22 -0.66 -25.29
CA LEU A 171 10.72 0.18 -26.38
C LEU A 171 10.68 1.68 -26.06
N VAL A 172 9.77 2.12 -25.19
CA VAL A 172 9.68 3.53 -24.76
C VAL A 172 10.83 3.87 -23.82
N SER A 173 11.06 3.06 -22.78
CA SER A 173 12.15 3.31 -21.82
C SER A 173 13.51 3.19 -22.49
N ILE A 174 13.73 2.19 -23.35
CA ILE A 174 14.99 2.02 -24.10
C ILE A 174 15.22 3.21 -25.02
N ALA A 175 14.18 3.69 -25.70
CA ALA A 175 14.30 4.84 -26.57
C ALA A 175 14.62 6.12 -25.78
N LEU A 176 14.02 6.30 -24.61
CA LEU A 176 14.28 7.43 -23.71
C LEU A 176 15.72 7.40 -23.21
N ASP A 177 16.18 6.27 -22.66
CA ASP A 177 17.53 6.08 -22.13
C ASP A 177 18.62 6.27 -23.19
N HIS A 178 18.24 6.15 -24.47
CA HIS A 178 19.15 6.25 -25.60
C HIS A 178 18.95 7.47 -26.50
N GLY A 179 18.05 8.39 -26.10
CA GLY A 179 17.74 9.60 -26.87
C GLY A 179 17.19 9.32 -28.28
N ILE A 180 16.64 8.13 -28.52
CA ILE A 180 16.19 7.67 -29.83
C ILE A 180 14.94 8.47 -30.22
N GLY A 181 14.96 9.02 -31.43
CA GLY A 181 13.83 9.77 -31.98
C GLY A 181 13.77 11.24 -31.54
N VAL A 182 14.46 11.64 -30.46
CA VAL A 182 14.50 13.02 -29.99
C VAL A 182 15.12 13.93 -31.05
N GLN A 183 16.34 13.61 -31.49
CA GLN A 183 17.03 14.43 -32.49
C GLN A 183 16.30 14.42 -33.84
N GLN A 184 15.73 13.27 -34.23
CA GLN A 184 14.96 13.17 -35.47
C GLN A 184 13.70 14.05 -35.43
N LEU A 185 13.00 14.08 -34.29
CA LEU A 185 11.85 14.95 -34.09
C LEU A 185 12.26 16.42 -34.09
N ALA A 186 13.37 16.75 -33.45
CA ALA A 186 13.94 18.10 -33.44
C ALA A 186 14.27 18.57 -34.86
N ASP A 187 15.01 17.76 -35.62
CA ASP A 187 15.43 18.05 -36.99
C ASP A 187 14.24 18.22 -37.92
N LEU A 188 13.22 17.36 -37.79
CA LEU A 188 11.99 17.42 -38.57
C LEU A 188 11.26 18.76 -38.36
N ASN A 189 11.31 19.29 -37.14
CA ASN A 189 10.61 20.52 -36.74
C ASN A 189 11.52 21.76 -36.71
N GLY A 190 12.80 21.64 -37.10
CA GLY A 190 13.76 22.73 -37.06
C GLY A 190 14.06 23.27 -35.66
N ILE A 191 13.91 22.43 -34.62
CA ILE A 191 14.16 22.79 -33.22
C ILE A 191 15.62 22.49 -32.88
N THR A 192 16.33 23.49 -32.35
CA THR A 192 17.76 23.35 -32.02
C THR A 192 18.01 22.98 -30.56
N ASP A 193 17.12 23.37 -29.65
CA ASP A 193 17.20 23.06 -28.24
C ASP A 193 16.10 22.06 -27.88
N VAL A 194 16.50 20.80 -27.73
CA VAL A 194 15.61 19.68 -27.43
C VAL A 194 15.06 19.71 -26.00
N ASN A 195 15.64 20.53 -25.13
CA ASN A 195 15.27 20.66 -23.71
C ASN A 195 14.41 21.90 -23.45
N ALA A 196 14.40 22.87 -24.37
CA ALA A 196 13.56 24.05 -24.24
C ALA A 196 12.07 23.67 -24.26
N PHE A 197 11.29 24.30 -23.35
CA PHE A 197 9.84 24.21 -23.40
C PHE A 197 9.30 24.93 -24.64
N LEU A 198 8.36 24.28 -25.29
CA LEU A 198 7.73 24.73 -26.52
C LEU A 198 6.43 25.49 -26.22
N GLU A 199 6.02 26.34 -27.15
CA GLU A 199 4.84 27.18 -26.99
C GLU A 199 3.54 26.34 -27.03
N GLU A 200 2.69 26.55 -26.03
CA GLU A 200 1.38 25.89 -25.94
C GLU A 200 0.52 26.16 -27.19
N GLN A 201 -0.34 25.20 -27.56
CA GLN A 201 -1.26 25.26 -28.70
C GLN A 201 -0.61 25.28 -30.08
N THR A 202 0.73 25.21 -30.17
CA THR A 202 1.43 24.96 -31.43
C THR A 202 1.36 23.48 -31.80
N THR A 203 1.61 23.17 -33.07
CA THR A 203 1.65 21.79 -33.57
C THR A 203 3.05 21.48 -34.04
N ILE A 204 3.52 20.27 -33.74
CA ILE A 204 4.75 19.71 -34.31
C ILE A 204 4.42 18.55 -35.24
N ASP A 205 5.26 18.35 -36.25
CA ASP A 205 5.19 17.22 -37.17
C ASP A 205 5.86 16.00 -36.53
N LEU A 206 5.21 14.84 -36.66
CA LEU A 206 5.73 13.54 -36.23
C LEU A 206 6.25 12.77 -37.45
N PRO A 207 7.36 12.04 -37.34
CA PRO A 207 7.99 11.38 -38.47
C PRO A 207 7.13 10.25 -39.03
N ALA A 208 7.27 9.98 -40.33
CA ALA A 208 6.72 8.78 -40.94
C ALA A 208 7.54 7.55 -40.56
N VAL A 209 6.85 6.50 -40.11
CA VAL A 209 7.40 5.21 -39.67
C VAL A 209 6.56 4.06 -40.27
N GLN A 210 6.99 2.81 -40.16
CA GLN A 210 6.26 1.68 -40.77
C GLN A 210 4.79 1.60 -40.30
N GLY A 211 4.54 1.82 -39.01
CA GLY A 211 3.19 1.82 -38.41
C GLY A 211 2.36 3.06 -38.73
N ALA A 212 3.00 4.17 -39.12
CA ALA A 212 2.36 5.42 -39.52
C ALA A 212 3.05 6.01 -40.77
N PRO A 213 2.79 5.45 -41.98
CA PRO A 213 3.58 5.74 -43.18
C PRO A 213 3.50 7.19 -43.68
N ASN A 214 2.49 7.94 -43.23
CA ASN A 214 2.29 9.34 -43.60
C ASN A 214 2.79 10.32 -42.52
N GLY A 215 3.36 9.81 -41.43
CA GLY A 215 3.63 10.60 -40.23
C GLY A 215 2.36 11.02 -39.51
N GLY A 216 2.48 12.00 -38.64
CA GLY A 216 1.37 12.56 -37.87
C GLY A 216 1.65 13.99 -37.45
N THR A 217 0.75 14.57 -36.66
CA THR A 217 0.99 15.85 -36.00
C THR A 217 0.60 15.74 -34.54
N TYR A 218 1.37 16.40 -33.67
CA TYR A 218 1.08 16.46 -32.24
C TYR A 218 0.80 17.91 -31.85
N LYS A 219 -0.31 18.16 -31.16
CA LYS A 219 -0.66 19.49 -30.66
C LYS A 219 -0.20 19.64 -29.23
N ILE A 220 0.64 20.64 -28.98
CA ILE A 220 1.13 20.99 -27.65
C ILE A 220 -0.04 21.46 -26.80
N THR A 221 -0.22 20.81 -25.66
CA THR A 221 -1.33 20.98 -24.73
C THR A 221 -0.95 21.81 -23.51
N THR A 222 0.33 21.87 -23.15
CA THR A 222 0.83 22.64 -21.98
C THR A 222 2.10 23.41 -22.30
N ALA A 223 2.37 24.49 -21.56
CA ALA A 223 3.59 25.28 -21.67
C ALA A 223 4.85 24.60 -21.08
N ARG A 224 4.77 23.32 -20.69
CA ARG A 224 5.87 22.53 -20.09
C ARG A 224 6.28 21.32 -20.92
N GLU A 225 5.92 21.30 -22.20
CA GLU A 225 6.31 20.22 -23.12
C GLU A 225 7.59 20.59 -23.88
N SER A 226 8.52 19.64 -24.02
CA SER A 226 9.78 19.77 -24.77
C SER A 226 9.82 18.74 -25.89
N VAL A 227 10.84 18.78 -26.75
CA VAL A 227 11.00 17.75 -27.80
C VAL A 227 11.11 16.35 -27.19
N HIS A 228 11.81 16.21 -26.07
CA HIS A 228 11.93 14.95 -25.34
C HIS A 228 10.57 14.41 -24.90
N SER A 229 9.79 15.20 -24.14
CA SER A 229 8.53 14.72 -23.59
C SER A 229 7.48 14.47 -24.66
N ILE A 230 7.56 15.16 -25.81
CA ILE A 230 6.68 14.88 -26.95
C ILE A 230 7.14 13.64 -27.72
N ALA A 231 8.44 13.45 -27.97
CA ALA A 231 8.96 12.26 -28.64
C ALA A 231 8.57 10.97 -27.90
N GLU A 232 8.64 11.01 -26.57
CA GLU A 232 8.21 9.91 -25.70
C GLU A 232 6.69 9.67 -25.79
N ARG A 233 5.89 10.71 -25.55
CA ARG A 233 4.41 10.60 -25.52
C ARG A 233 3.80 10.20 -26.86
N ALA A 234 4.45 10.58 -27.95
CA ALA A 234 4.08 10.20 -29.30
C ALA A 234 4.76 8.89 -29.76
N PHE A 235 5.49 8.18 -28.89
CA PHE A 235 6.15 6.90 -29.20
C PHE A 235 7.12 6.97 -30.39
N VAL A 236 7.70 8.13 -30.68
CA VAL A 236 8.57 8.35 -31.84
C VAL A 236 9.79 7.44 -31.76
N GLY A 237 10.48 7.47 -30.63
CA GLY A 237 11.66 6.63 -30.40
C GLY A 237 11.34 5.15 -30.41
N ALA A 238 10.24 4.74 -29.78
CA ALA A 238 9.79 3.34 -29.75
C ALA A 238 9.46 2.81 -31.15
N ALA A 239 8.81 3.61 -31.99
CA ALA A 239 8.49 3.24 -33.37
C ALA A 239 9.74 3.13 -34.25
N ILE A 240 10.70 4.06 -34.12
CA ILE A 240 11.99 3.99 -34.82
C ILE A 240 12.76 2.73 -34.41
N LEU A 241 12.80 2.44 -33.11
CA LEU A 241 13.49 1.27 -32.60
C LEU A 241 12.82 -0.04 -33.07
N ALA A 242 11.49 -0.07 -33.16
CA ALA A 242 10.73 -1.18 -33.73
C ALA A 242 11.05 -1.37 -35.23
N ASP A 243 11.00 -0.30 -36.03
CA ASP A 243 11.37 -0.31 -37.45
C ASP A 243 12.80 -0.83 -37.65
N TYR A 244 13.74 -0.34 -36.83
CA TYR A 244 15.16 -0.69 -36.91
C TYR A 244 15.41 -2.19 -36.65
N ASN A 245 14.60 -2.79 -35.78
CA ASN A 245 14.70 -4.20 -35.41
C ASN A 245 13.72 -5.11 -36.19
N GLY A 246 12.95 -4.54 -37.13
CA GLY A 246 11.94 -5.28 -37.90
C GLY A 246 10.83 -5.87 -37.02
N LEU A 247 10.54 -5.24 -35.89
CA LEU A 247 9.44 -5.64 -35.00
C LEU A 247 8.11 -5.21 -35.61
N GLU A 248 7.10 -6.08 -35.54
CA GLU A 248 5.74 -5.71 -35.95
C GLU A 248 5.09 -4.88 -34.84
N TYR A 249 4.39 -3.82 -35.20
CA TYR A 249 3.63 -2.99 -34.26
C TYR A 249 2.48 -2.26 -34.97
N GLU A 250 1.55 -1.77 -34.17
CA GLU A 250 0.51 -0.82 -34.55
C GLU A 250 0.76 0.49 -33.80
N LEU A 251 0.60 1.62 -34.50
CA LEU A 251 0.81 2.95 -33.96
C LEU A 251 -0.29 3.88 -34.47
N ASP A 252 -0.92 4.60 -33.55
CA ASP A 252 -1.86 5.66 -33.84
C ASP A 252 -1.42 6.96 -33.15
N TYR A 253 -1.08 7.98 -33.95
CA TYR A 253 -0.66 9.28 -33.44
C TYR A 253 -1.81 10.16 -32.97
N GLU A 254 -3.04 9.91 -33.42
CA GLU A 254 -4.22 10.65 -32.96
C GLU A 254 -4.66 10.16 -31.58
N GLU A 255 -4.70 8.84 -31.40
CA GLU A 255 -5.08 8.21 -30.13
C GLU A 255 -3.88 8.03 -29.17
N LEU A 256 -2.66 8.31 -29.62
CA LEU A 256 -1.41 8.09 -28.88
C LEU A 256 -1.33 6.68 -28.31
N THR A 257 -1.47 5.69 -29.20
CA THR A 257 -1.37 4.28 -28.84
C THR A 257 -0.25 3.60 -29.60
N PHE A 258 0.47 2.71 -28.91
CA PHE A 258 1.53 1.89 -29.48
C PHE A 258 1.37 0.46 -28.96
N GLN A 259 1.31 -0.51 -29.87
CA GLN A 259 1.09 -1.91 -29.54
C GLN A 259 2.04 -2.79 -30.35
N LEU A 260 2.91 -3.55 -29.67
CA LEU A 260 3.75 -4.55 -30.33
C LEU A 260 2.92 -5.75 -30.80
N LEU A 261 3.34 -6.34 -31.90
CA LEU A 261 2.72 -7.51 -32.52
C LEU A 261 3.75 -8.64 -32.72
N ASP A 262 3.27 -9.87 -32.73
CA ASP A 262 4.01 -11.07 -33.10
C ASP A 262 3.13 -11.91 -34.04
N GLY A 263 3.52 -12.00 -35.31
CA GLY A 263 2.71 -12.65 -36.35
C GLY A 263 1.32 -12.04 -36.49
N GLY A 264 1.22 -10.72 -36.36
CA GLY A 264 -0.03 -9.95 -36.38
C GLY A 264 -0.91 -10.05 -35.12
N SER A 265 -0.44 -10.68 -34.03
CA SER A 265 -1.17 -10.75 -32.76
C SER A 265 -0.54 -9.83 -31.71
N PRO A 266 -1.33 -9.08 -30.90
CA PRO A 266 -0.78 -8.17 -29.90
C PRO A 266 -0.02 -8.91 -28.80
N VAL A 267 1.12 -8.35 -28.40
CA VAL A 267 1.97 -8.85 -27.30
C VAL A 267 2.24 -7.75 -26.27
N PRO A 268 2.34 -8.09 -24.98
CA PRO A 268 2.44 -7.09 -23.90
C PRO A 268 3.75 -6.27 -23.93
N GLY A 269 4.79 -6.80 -24.58
CA GLY A 269 6.09 -6.14 -24.64
C GLY A 269 7.18 -7.03 -25.23
N LEU A 270 8.42 -6.57 -25.02
CA LEU A 270 9.64 -7.28 -25.40
C LEU A 270 9.83 -8.54 -24.53
N VAL A 271 10.55 -9.52 -25.07
CA VAL A 271 10.91 -10.73 -24.31
C VAL A 271 12.16 -10.43 -23.49
N THR A 272 12.19 -10.80 -22.20
CA THR A 272 13.39 -10.66 -21.38
C THR A 272 14.58 -11.40 -21.99
N GLY A 273 15.72 -10.70 -22.12
CA GLY A 273 16.94 -11.20 -22.74
C GLY A 273 16.93 -11.15 -24.27
N GLN A 274 15.87 -10.63 -24.89
CA GLN A 274 15.86 -10.32 -26.32
C GLN A 274 16.99 -9.33 -26.63
N LEU A 275 17.78 -9.65 -27.67
CA LEU A 275 18.79 -8.76 -28.21
C LEU A 275 18.14 -7.80 -29.21
N LEU A 276 18.34 -6.50 -28.99
CA LEU A 276 17.97 -5.45 -29.94
C LEU A 276 19.22 -4.78 -30.50
N ALA A 277 19.22 -4.45 -31.78
CA ALA A 277 20.18 -3.52 -32.33
C ALA A 277 19.70 -2.08 -32.06
N LEU A 278 20.62 -1.19 -31.73
CA LEU A 278 20.32 0.24 -31.56
C LEU A 278 20.80 1.02 -32.79
N PRO A 279 20.11 2.10 -33.19
CA PRO A 279 20.59 2.97 -34.26
C PRO A 279 21.98 3.56 -33.99
N ASP A 280 22.71 3.92 -35.05
CA ASP A 280 24.00 4.58 -34.91
C ASP A 280 23.87 5.97 -34.27
N GLY A 281 24.85 6.34 -33.44
CA GLY A 281 24.92 7.67 -32.83
C GLY A 281 24.02 7.86 -31.61
N VAL A 282 23.48 6.78 -31.05
CA VAL A 282 22.77 6.82 -29.77
C VAL A 282 23.72 7.14 -28.62
N THR A 283 23.19 7.84 -27.63
CA THR A 283 23.85 8.10 -26.36
C THR A 283 23.29 7.17 -25.29
N TYR A 284 23.89 7.17 -24.10
CA TYR A 284 23.34 6.48 -22.93
C TYR A 284 23.43 7.38 -21.70
N SER A 285 22.30 7.60 -21.03
CA SER A 285 22.28 8.30 -19.75
C SER A 285 22.52 7.30 -18.63
N VAL A 286 23.64 7.46 -17.94
CA VAL A 286 24.09 6.57 -16.87
C VAL A 286 23.34 6.87 -15.57
N THR A 287 22.94 5.82 -14.88
CA THR A 287 22.33 5.85 -13.56
C THR A 287 23.35 5.48 -12.48
N SER A 288 23.11 5.89 -11.23
CA SER A 288 24.03 5.61 -10.13
C SER A 288 24.17 4.11 -9.88
N GLY A 289 25.40 3.67 -9.64
CA GLY A 289 25.76 2.27 -9.43
C GLY A 289 26.12 1.52 -10.71
N GLU A 290 25.98 2.15 -11.88
CA GLU A 290 26.44 1.56 -13.14
C GLU A 290 27.94 1.77 -13.34
N THR A 291 28.59 0.76 -13.89
CA THR A 291 30.04 0.72 -14.12
C THR A 291 30.33 0.61 -15.62
N ILE A 292 31.58 0.83 -16.03
CA ILE A 292 31.98 0.61 -17.43
C ILE A 292 31.72 -0.84 -17.82
N GLU A 293 32.03 -1.81 -16.95
CA GLU A 293 31.78 -3.23 -17.20
C GLU A 293 30.29 -3.52 -17.38
N SER A 294 29.42 -3.05 -16.48
CA SER A 294 27.98 -3.35 -16.54
C SER A 294 27.29 -2.70 -17.75
N VAL A 295 27.66 -1.47 -18.10
CA VAL A 295 27.14 -0.78 -19.29
C VAL A 295 27.64 -1.47 -20.56
N ALA A 296 28.92 -1.82 -20.62
CA ALA A 296 29.47 -2.54 -21.76
C ALA A 296 28.79 -3.91 -21.95
N GLU A 297 28.59 -4.66 -20.86
CA GLU A 297 27.90 -5.94 -20.87
C GLU A 297 26.44 -5.81 -21.35
N LEU A 298 25.69 -4.83 -20.83
CA LEU A 298 24.30 -4.55 -21.24
C LEU A 298 24.16 -4.32 -22.74
N HIS A 299 25.14 -3.63 -23.33
CA HIS A 299 25.18 -3.29 -24.74
C HIS A 299 25.92 -4.33 -25.62
N GLY A 300 26.41 -5.42 -25.03
CA GLY A 300 27.13 -6.46 -25.75
C GLY A 300 28.44 -5.99 -26.39
N ILE A 301 29.08 -4.98 -25.80
CA ILE A 301 30.37 -4.40 -26.23
C ILE A 301 31.45 -4.66 -25.17
N THR A 302 32.71 -4.36 -25.48
CA THR A 302 33.78 -4.43 -24.47
C THR A 302 33.96 -3.11 -23.72
N PRO A 303 34.46 -3.13 -22.46
CA PRO A 303 34.84 -1.92 -21.75
C PRO A 303 35.81 -1.03 -22.55
N GLU A 304 36.72 -1.63 -23.31
CA GLU A 304 37.65 -0.89 -24.17
C GLU A 304 36.94 -0.16 -25.32
N GLU A 305 35.91 -0.76 -25.92
CA GLU A 305 35.11 -0.13 -26.97
C GLU A 305 34.32 1.06 -26.41
N LEU A 306 33.75 0.92 -25.21
CA LEU A 306 33.04 2.00 -24.52
C LEU A 306 33.98 3.14 -24.12
N ILE A 307 35.16 2.83 -23.59
CA ILE A 307 36.21 3.82 -23.27
C ILE A 307 36.71 4.51 -24.54
N ALA A 308 36.88 3.78 -25.65
CA ALA A 308 37.32 4.37 -26.92
C ALA A 308 36.29 5.36 -27.48
N ALA A 309 34.99 5.11 -27.28
CA ALA A 309 33.93 6.05 -27.63
C ALA A 309 33.86 7.26 -26.68
N ASN A 310 34.42 7.16 -25.48
CA ASN A 310 34.38 8.17 -24.42
C ASN A 310 35.78 8.47 -23.87
N PRO A 311 36.57 9.33 -24.56
CA PRO A 311 37.96 9.60 -24.16
C PRO A 311 38.14 10.14 -22.74
N SER A 312 37.09 10.71 -22.12
CA SER A 312 37.09 11.12 -20.72
C SER A 312 37.25 9.97 -19.73
N LEU A 313 36.97 8.73 -20.15
CA LEU A 313 37.07 7.52 -19.33
C LEU A 313 38.44 6.82 -19.47
N GLU A 314 39.40 7.41 -20.20
CA GLU A 314 40.71 6.78 -20.38
C GLU A 314 41.44 6.59 -19.03
N GLY A 315 41.75 5.34 -18.71
CA GLY A 315 42.40 4.96 -17.44
C GLY A 315 41.47 4.87 -16.23
N ALA A 316 40.15 4.97 -16.43
CA ALA A 316 39.16 4.75 -15.38
C ALA A 316 39.17 3.29 -14.88
N ASP A 317 38.80 3.11 -13.61
CA ASP A 317 38.50 1.79 -13.07
C ASP A 317 37.17 1.32 -13.66
N VAL A 318 37.20 0.21 -14.38
CA VAL A 318 36.04 -0.31 -15.10
C VAL A 318 34.93 -0.81 -14.18
N THR A 319 35.24 -1.03 -12.91
CA THR A 319 34.31 -1.47 -11.85
C THR A 319 33.81 -0.33 -10.97
N ALA A 320 34.30 0.89 -11.18
CA ALA A 320 33.85 2.05 -10.42
C ALA A 320 32.49 2.54 -10.93
N ASP A 321 31.68 3.05 -10.00
CA ASP A 321 30.45 3.76 -10.31
C ASP A 321 30.76 4.97 -11.20
N LEU A 322 30.10 5.03 -12.34
CA LEU A 322 30.24 6.08 -13.35
C LEU A 322 29.51 7.36 -12.96
N ALA A 323 28.46 7.26 -12.13
CA ALA A 323 27.68 8.38 -11.63
C ALA A 323 27.51 8.28 -10.10
N PRO A 324 28.61 8.34 -9.32
CA PRO A 324 28.51 8.25 -7.87
C PRO A 324 27.77 9.46 -7.32
N ALA A 325 26.84 9.22 -6.40
CA ALA A 325 26.18 10.28 -5.68
C ALA A 325 27.21 11.11 -4.87
N ASP A 326 27.03 12.42 -4.83
CA ASP A 326 27.81 13.28 -3.93
C ASP A 326 27.43 13.04 -2.46
N ASP A 327 28.12 13.74 -1.54
CA ASP A 327 27.86 13.61 -0.09
C ASP A 327 26.44 14.06 0.30
N GLU A 328 25.75 14.77 -0.60
CA GLU A 328 24.37 15.24 -0.49
C GLU A 328 23.36 14.32 -1.18
N GLY A 329 23.80 13.23 -1.82
CA GLY A 329 22.95 12.25 -2.49
C GLY A 329 22.55 12.63 -3.92
N ASN A 330 23.10 13.69 -4.50
CA ASN A 330 22.83 14.08 -5.88
C ASN A 330 23.67 13.22 -6.84
N VAL A 331 23.00 12.63 -7.82
CA VAL A 331 23.66 11.85 -8.88
C VAL A 331 23.98 12.79 -10.05
N PRO A 332 25.24 12.90 -10.49
CA PRO A 332 25.58 13.69 -11.66
C PRO A 332 25.01 13.07 -12.93
N GLU A 333 24.45 13.90 -13.81
CA GLU A 333 24.06 13.44 -15.15
C GLU A 333 25.32 13.09 -15.95
N VAL A 334 25.48 11.81 -16.30
CA VAL A 334 26.59 11.32 -17.10
C VAL A 334 26.03 10.70 -18.37
N VAL A 335 26.34 11.31 -19.51
CA VAL A 335 25.91 10.82 -20.83
C VAL A 335 27.11 10.25 -21.58
N LEU A 336 27.02 8.98 -21.94
CA LEU A 336 28.03 8.27 -22.72
C LEU A 336 27.66 8.26 -24.21
N ASN A 337 28.67 8.35 -25.06
CA ASN A 337 28.54 7.99 -26.47
C ASN A 337 28.69 6.48 -26.58
N LEU A 338 27.74 5.82 -27.22
CA LEU A 338 27.86 4.39 -27.46
C LEU A 338 28.52 4.15 -28.83
N PRO A 339 29.43 3.15 -28.94
CA PRO A 339 29.82 2.64 -30.26
C PRO A 339 28.60 1.99 -30.94
N PRO A 340 28.70 1.56 -32.22
CA PRO A 340 27.60 0.85 -32.88
C PRO A 340 27.16 -0.39 -32.08
N ILE A 341 25.90 -0.42 -31.65
CA ILE A 341 25.34 -1.48 -30.78
C ILE A 341 24.51 -2.45 -31.61
N ASN A 342 25.00 -3.69 -31.71
CA ASN A 342 24.30 -4.78 -32.40
C ASN A 342 23.56 -5.72 -31.42
N GLY A 343 23.58 -5.43 -30.11
CA GLY A 343 23.00 -6.29 -29.09
C GLY A 343 22.84 -5.62 -27.74
N TYR A 344 21.80 -4.79 -27.61
CA TYR A 344 21.21 -4.39 -26.33
C TYR A 344 20.43 -5.56 -25.73
N VAL A 345 20.83 -6.02 -24.55
CA VAL A 345 20.15 -7.09 -23.83
C VAL A 345 18.97 -6.50 -23.06
N THR A 346 17.75 -6.72 -23.54
CA THR A 346 16.54 -6.28 -22.82
C THR A 346 16.47 -6.89 -21.43
N ARG A 347 16.32 -6.05 -20.40
CA ARG A 347 16.17 -6.50 -19.01
C ARG A 347 14.70 -6.62 -18.65
N GLY A 348 14.41 -7.52 -17.73
CA GLY A 348 13.09 -7.72 -17.16
C GLY A 348 13.12 -8.81 -16.12
N GLN A 349 12.03 -8.99 -15.41
CA GLN A 349 11.97 -9.97 -14.32
C GLN A 349 11.81 -11.39 -14.87
N SER A 350 12.39 -12.35 -14.17
CA SER A 350 12.23 -13.80 -14.37
C SER A 350 11.15 -14.37 -13.45
N TRP A 351 10.67 -15.59 -13.74
CA TRP A 351 9.70 -16.29 -12.91
C TRP A 351 10.10 -16.40 -11.43
N ASN A 352 11.40 -16.58 -11.15
CA ASN A 352 11.88 -16.70 -9.77
C ASN A 352 11.90 -15.33 -9.08
N GLU A 353 12.40 -14.29 -9.75
CA GLU A 353 12.44 -12.93 -9.19
C GLU A 353 11.04 -12.39 -8.88
N VAL A 354 10.07 -12.74 -9.72
CA VAL A 354 8.66 -12.38 -9.52
C VAL A 354 8.04 -13.17 -8.34
N ALA A 355 8.37 -14.46 -8.23
CA ALA A 355 7.84 -15.32 -7.16
C ALA A 355 8.41 -14.99 -5.77
N ASP A 356 9.67 -14.56 -5.68
CA ASP A 356 10.34 -14.17 -4.43
C ASP A 356 9.62 -13.02 -3.69
N ALA A 357 8.72 -12.29 -4.37
CA ALA A 357 7.89 -11.26 -3.74
C ALA A 357 6.89 -11.84 -2.71
N TYR A 358 6.49 -13.11 -2.86
CA TYR A 358 5.40 -13.71 -2.08
C TYR A 358 5.87 -14.77 -1.11
N GLY A 359 5.25 -14.79 0.08
CA GLY A 359 5.66 -15.65 1.19
C GLY A 359 5.55 -17.15 0.93
N ASN A 360 4.68 -17.60 0.01
CA ASN A 360 4.46 -19.02 -0.29
C ASN A 360 4.50 -19.38 -1.79
N VAL A 361 5.00 -18.50 -2.65
CA VAL A 361 5.08 -18.74 -4.10
C VAL A 361 6.52 -19.08 -4.50
N THR A 362 6.68 -20.01 -5.45
CA THR A 362 7.96 -20.32 -6.10
C THR A 362 7.85 -20.02 -7.58
N GLY A 363 8.97 -19.81 -8.29
CA GLY A 363 8.93 -19.63 -9.74
C GLY A 363 8.25 -20.78 -10.47
N PHE A 364 8.31 -22.00 -9.92
CA PHE A 364 7.58 -23.16 -10.42
C PHE A 364 6.07 -23.04 -10.24
N SER A 365 5.59 -22.75 -9.02
CA SER A 365 4.15 -22.63 -8.76
C SER A 365 3.57 -21.41 -9.49
N LEU A 366 4.34 -20.35 -9.65
CA LEU A 366 3.98 -19.18 -10.45
C LEU A 366 3.89 -19.52 -11.95
N ALA A 367 4.89 -20.20 -12.51
CA ALA A 367 4.85 -20.63 -13.91
C ALA A 367 3.68 -21.61 -14.18
N GLU A 368 3.43 -22.55 -13.27
CA GLU A 368 2.30 -23.48 -13.32
C GLU A 368 0.95 -22.74 -13.31
N ALA A 369 0.79 -21.75 -12.42
CA ALA A 369 -0.40 -20.90 -12.36
C ALA A 369 -0.64 -20.13 -13.68
N ASN A 370 0.41 -19.91 -14.48
CA ASN A 370 0.37 -19.21 -15.75
C ASN A 370 0.42 -20.12 -16.99
N ASN A 371 0.24 -21.44 -16.82
CA ASN A 371 0.35 -22.43 -17.89
C ASN A 371 1.67 -22.34 -18.68
N SER A 372 2.75 -21.96 -18.00
CA SER A 372 4.09 -21.80 -18.56
C SER A 372 5.08 -22.77 -17.94
N GLU A 373 6.17 -23.04 -18.65
CA GLU A 373 7.35 -23.70 -18.09
C GLU A 373 8.30 -22.63 -17.49
N THR A 374 9.07 -22.99 -16.46
CA THR A 374 9.97 -22.06 -15.75
C THR A 374 11.19 -21.62 -16.57
N ASN A 375 11.48 -22.30 -17.67
CA ASN A 375 12.57 -21.99 -18.61
C ASN A 375 12.13 -21.09 -19.77
N VAL A 376 10.87 -20.64 -19.79
CA VAL A 376 10.38 -19.67 -20.77
C VAL A 376 10.67 -18.26 -20.27
N SER A 377 11.25 -17.41 -21.10
CA SER A 377 11.43 -15.99 -20.81
C SER A 377 10.08 -15.28 -20.68
N LEU A 378 9.95 -14.45 -19.64
CA LEU A 378 8.80 -13.58 -19.47
C LEU A 378 8.83 -12.45 -20.51
N ARG A 379 7.65 -11.92 -20.85
CA ARG A 379 7.56 -10.65 -21.59
C ARG A 379 7.44 -9.51 -20.59
N VAL A 380 8.14 -8.42 -20.84
CA VAL A 380 7.95 -7.18 -20.08
C VAL A 380 6.51 -6.72 -20.24
N SER A 381 5.94 -6.22 -19.14
CA SER A 381 4.54 -5.86 -18.95
C SER A 381 3.55 -7.02 -19.11
N GLN A 382 4.02 -8.27 -19.12
CA GLN A 382 3.15 -9.43 -19.07
C GLN A 382 2.44 -9.47 -17.71
N GLY A 383 1.11 -9.63 -17.74
CA GLY A 383 0.35 -9.93 -16.54
C GLY A 383 0.53 -11.39 -16.15
N LEU A 384 0.85 -11.64 -14.87
CA LEU A 384 0.99 -12.98 -14.30
C LEU A 384 -0.04 -13.26 -13.22
N SER A 385 -0.70 -14.41 -13.33
CA SER A 385 -1.59 -14.95 -12.30
C SER A 385 -0.80 -15.59 -11.16
N LEU A 386 -1.17 -15.28 -9.93
CA LEU A 386 -0.63 -15.94 -8.74
C LEU A 386 -1.29 -17.29 -8.44
N PRO A 387 -0.60 -18.19 -7.71
CA PRO A 387 -1.22 -19.37 -7.11
C PRO A 387 -2.40 -19.04 -6.18
N PRO A 388 -3.42 -19.91 -6.07
CA PRO A 388 -4.64 -19.62 -5.29
C PRO A 388 -4.46 -19.46 -3.78
N ASP A 389 -3.39 -20.00 -3.22
CA ASP A 389 -3.03 -19.89 -1.81
C ASP A 389 -2.05 -18.74 -1.54
N SER A 390 -1.69 -17.95 -2.57
CA SER A 390 -0.76 -16.83 -2.42
C SER A 390 -1.32 -15.80 -1.46
N TYR A 391 -0.51 -15.36 -0.51
CA TYR A 391 -0.81 -14.20 0.31
C TYR A 391 0.26 -13.12 0.12
N GLY A 392 -0.24 -11.91 -0.16
CA GLY A 392 0.46 -10.73 -0.72
C GLY A 392 -0.59 -9.82 -1.41
N GLY A 393 -0.33 -8.52 -1.66
CA GLY A 393 -1.36 -7.50 -2.01
C GLY A 393 -1.84 -7.42 -3.47
N SER A 394 -3.12 -7.04 -3.78
CA SER A 394 -3.95 -7.22 -5.04
C SER A 394 -3.47 -6.64 -6.41
N PRO A 395 -3.91 -7.20 -7.58
CA PRO A 395 -3.55 -6.74 -8.92
C PRO A 395 -4.12 -5.37 -9.25
N PRO A 396 -3.53 -4.67 -10.23
CA PRO A 396 -4.04 -3.40 -10.74
C PRO A 396 -5.47 -3.26 -11.33
N ASP A 397 -6.23 -4.32 -11.70
CA ASP A 397 -7.26 -4.23 -12.77
C ASP A 397 -8.70 -4.81 -12.53
N THR A 398 -9.22 -4.94 -11.29
CA THR A 398 -10.56 -5.55 -11.00
C THR A 398 -11.72 -4.55 -10.70
N ILE A 399 -12.96 -4.77 -11.19
CA ILE A 399 -14.18 -3.91 -10.98
C ILE A 399 -15.05 -4.34 -9.77
N ASN A 400 -15.49 -3.40 -8.91
CA ASN A 400 -16.42 -3.65 -7.79
C ASN A 400 -17.88 -3.83 -8.29
N SER A 401 -18.35 -5.08 -8.30
CA SER A 401 -19.69 -5.48 -8.76
C SER A 401 -20.85 -5.03 -7.87
N GLY A 402 -20.55 -4.43 -6.70
CA GLY A 402 -21.52 -3.69 -5.90
C GLY A 402 -22.07 -4.45 -4.69
N THR A 403 -21.39 -4.26 -3.55
CA THR A 403 -21.98 -4.24 -2.20
C THR A 403 -21.45 -3.04 -1.42
N ALA A 404 -21.27 -1.90 -2.10
CA ALA A 404 -21.03 -0.67 -1.37
C ALA A 404 -22.22 -0.38 -0.47
N CYS A 405 -21.97 -0.22 0.83
CA CYS A 405 -23.01 -0.09 1.84
C CYS A 405 -24.13 0.81 1.32
N ILE A 406 -25.31 0.21 1.14
CA ILE A 406 -26.47 0.86 0.53
C ILE A 406 -26.80 2.18 1.26
N GLN A 407 -26.40 2.28 2.53
CA GLN A 407 -26.50 3.47 3.38
C GLN A 407 -25.82 4.72 2.90
N TYR A 408 -24.89 4.56 1.96
CA TYR A 408 -23.94 5.58 1.60
C TYR A 408 -23.87 5.82 0.10
N ALA A 409 -24.45 4.93 -0.70
CA ALA A 409 -24.60 5.05 -2.15
C ALA A 409 -25.71 6.04 -2.58
N VAL A 410 -26.54 6.48 -1.64
CA VAL A 410 -27.60 7.46 -1.83
C VAL A 410 -27.50 8.54 -0.73
N PRO A 411 -27.94 9.80 -0.97
CA PRO A 411 -27.92 10.80 0.09
C PRO A 411 -28.83 10.34 1.27
N ASN A 412 -28.48 10.70 2.51
CA ASN A 412 -29.10 10.14 3.73
C ASN A 412 -30.64 10.18 3.70
N ASN A 413 -31.24 11.21 3.10
CA ASN A 413 -32.70 11.33 2.95
C ASN A 413 -33.33 10.28 2.02
N ILE A 414 -32.58 9.72 1.07
CA ILE A 414 -32.98 8.62 0.20
C ILE A 414 -32.67 7.29 0.89
N TYR A 415 -31.56 7.19 1.63
CA TYR A 415 -31.27 5.99 2.42
C TYR A 415 -32.33 5.77 3.51
N ASP A 416 -32.67 6.80 4.29
CA ASP A 416 -33.70 6.77 5.34
C ASP A 416 -35.08 6.36 4.80
N GLN A 417 -35.34 6.55 3.50
CA GLN A 417 -36.56 6.11 2.83
C GLN A 417 -36.49 4.67 2.31
N ILE A 418 -35.29 4.15 2.03
CA ILE A 418 -35.02 2.77 1.62
C ILE A 418 -34.97 1.86 2.86
N SER A 419 -34.38 2.33 3.96
CA SER A 419 -34.32 1.67 5.27
C SER A 419 -35.57 1.96 6.10
N GLY A 420 -36.74 1.59 5.58
CA GLY A 420 -37.95 1.49 6.38
C GLY A 420 -37.79 0.41 7.46
N GLY A 421 -37.12 0.74 8.57
CA GLY A 421 -37.09 -0.02 9.82
C GLY A 421 -35.72 -0.17 10.47
N GLY A 422 -35.41 0.68 11.46
CA GLY A 422 -34.47 0.36 12.54
C GLY A 422 -33.19 1.19 12.60
N SER A 423 -33.17 2.18 13.49
CA SER A 423 -31.99 2.96 13.90
C SER A 423 -30.95 2.08 14.61
N LEU A 424 -29.65 2.26 14.32
CA LEU A 424 -28.56 1.79 15.17
C LEU A 424 -27.79 2.98 15.75
N THR A 425 -28.07 3.26 17.02
CA THR A 425 -27.11 3.77 18.00
C THR A 425 -25.91 2.82 18.16
N PRO A 426 -24.78 3.25 18.76
CA PRO A 426 -23.57 2.43 18.90
C PRO A 426 -23.91 1.08 19.53
N SER A 427 -23.48 -0.03 18.91
CA SER A 427 -23.65 -1.35 19.53
C SER A 427 -22.80 -1.40 20.79
N ALA A 428 -23.43 -1.77 21.90
CA ALA A 428 -22.73 -2.20 23.10
C ALA A 428 -21.83 -3.42 22.79
N PRO A 429 -20.80 -3.71 23.61
CA PRO A 429 -20.05 -4.96 23.50
C PRO A 429 -21.02 -6.16 23.55
N PHE A 430 -20.66 -7.25 22.90
CA PHE A 430 -21.36 -8.52 23.07
C PHE A 430 -21.38 -8.87 24.57
N GLU A 431 -22.55 -9.08 25.18
CA GLU A 431 -22.67 -9.57 26.57
C GLU A 431 -23.22 -11.01 26.54
N GLY A 432 -22.34 -12.00 26.62
CA GLY A 432 -22.69 -13.41 26.69
C GLY A 432 -22.58 -13.96 28.10
N VAL A 433 -23.56 -14.74 28.57
CA VAL A 433 -23.49 -15.43 29.86
C VAL A 433 -23.10 -16.88 29.65
N VAL A 434 -22.08 -17.35 30.37
CA VAL A 434 -21.74 -18.77 30.49
C VAL A 434 -22.11 -19.20 31.90
N GLU A 435 -23.08 -20.10 32.06
CA GLU A 435 -23.41 -20.59 33.40
C GLU A 435 -22.53 -21.79 33.78
N ALA A 436 -22.04 -21.78 35.01
CA ALA A 436 -21.35 -22.91 35.62
C ALA A 436 -22.28 -23.55 36.67
N LEU A 437 -22.54 -24.85 36.50
CA LEU A 437 -23.36 -25.64 37.42
C LEU A 437 -22.75 -27.02 37.64
N ASN A 438 -22.55 -27.38 38.91
CA ASN A 438 -21.80 -28.52 39.41
C ASN A 438 -20.34 -28.55 38.93
N ILE A 439 -20.06 -29.26 37.82
CA ILE A 439 -18.71 -29.45 37.25
C ILE A 439 -18.74 -29.31 35.73
N ALA A 440 -19.69 -28.54 35.21
CA ALA A 440 -19.92 -28.35 33.79
C ALA A 440 -20.30 -26.90 33.47
N PHE A 441 -19.87 -26.42 32.30
CA PHE A 441 -20.45 -25.24 31.69
C PHE A 441 -21.75 -25.66 30.99
N THR A 442 -22.80 -24.86 31.12
CA THR A 442 -24.05 -25.11 30.37
C THR A 442 -23.86 -24.79 28.89
N GLN A 443 -23.04 -23.80 28.57
CA GLN A 443 -22.53 -23.52 27.22
C GLN A 443 -21.16 -24.18 27.04
N THR A 444 -21.12 -25.28 26.30
CA THR A 444 -19.87 -26.03 25.98
C THR A 444 -19.26 -25.62 24.64
N GLN A 445 -19.96 -24.81 23.86
CA GLN A 445 -19.47 -24.20 22.63
C GLN A 445 -19.91 -22.73 22.61
N ILE A 446 -18.97 -21.85 22.33
CA ILE A 446 -19.19 -20.42 22.15
C ILE A 446 -18.70 -20.09 20.74
N THR A 447 -19.56 -19.47 19.94
CA THR A 447 -19.19 -19.02 18.58
C THR A 447 -19.26 -17.50 18.55
N LEU A 448 -18.16 -16.86 18.13
CA LEU A 448 -18.05 -15.40 18.10
C LEU A 448 -17.43 -14.93 16.78
N PRO A 449 -17.78 -13.72 16.32
CA PRO A 449 -17.10 -13.12 15.18
C PRO A 449 -15.64 -12.76 15.53
N PRO A 450 -14.72 -12.75 14.55
CA PRO A 450 -13.35 -12.27 14.76
C PRO A 450 -13.30 -10.76 15.06
N ASP A 451 -12.21 -10.31 15.67
CA ASP A 451 -11.88 -8.89 15.91
C ASP A 451 -12.97 -8.06 16.62
N THR A 452 -13.79 -8.71 17.45
CA THR A 452 -14.93 -8.08 18.11
C THR A 452 -14.67 -7.98 19.60
N GLU A 453 -14.94 -6.80 20.20
CA GLU A 453 -14.92 -6.67 21.66
C GLU A 453 -16.10 -7.44 22.25
N VAL A 454 -15.77 -8.45 23.03
CA VAL A 454 -16.73 -9.36 23.66
C VAL A 454 -16.57 -9.30 25.16
N LYS A 455 -17.69 -9.26 25.87
CA LYS A 455 -17.79 -9.37 27.31
C LYS A 455 -18.49 -10.68 27.64
N ILE A 456 -17.76 -11.58 28.30
CA ILE A 456 -18.29 -12.85 28.76
C ILE A 456 -18.49 -12.76 30.27
N THR A 457 -19.72 -12.95 30.71
CA THR A 457 -20.08 -13.07 32.12
C THR A 457 -20.16 -14.54 32.48
N LEU A 458 -19.29 -15.01 33.37
CA LEU A 458 -19.44 -16.31 33.99
C LEU A 458 -20.41 -16.19 35.17
N ASP A 459 -21.49 -16.95 35.14
CA ASP A 459 -22.46 -17.03 36.24
C ASP A 459 -22.31 -18.35 37.00
N ASN A 460 -21.80 -18.28 38.23
CA ASN A 460 -21.66 -19.44 39.09
C ASN A 460 -22.98 -19.71 39.83
N GLN A 461 -23.64 -20.82 39.53
CA GLN A 461 -24.91 -21.20 40.16
C GLN A 461 -24.73 -22.02 41.46
N ASP A 462 -23.50 -22.31 41.88
CA ASP A 462 -23.22 -23.14 43.05
C ASP A 462 -22.78 -22.35 44.28
N ALA A 463 -23.50 -22.53 45.39
CA ALA A 463 -23.19 -21.87 46.66
C ALA A 463 -21.85 -22.31 47.31
N GLN A 464 -21.29 -23.46 46.93
CA GLN A 464 -20.09 -24.04 47.55
C GLN A 464 -19.03 -24.55 46.57
N ILE A 465 -19.27 -24.46 45.26
CA ILE A 465 -18.33 -24.94 44.24
C ILE A 465 -17.79 -23.70 43.50
N PRO A 466 -16.48 -23.43 43.54
CA PRO A 466 -15.91 -22.27 42.84
C PRO A 466 -15.73 -22.51 41.34
N HIS A 467 -15.96 -21.46 40.56
CA HIS A 467 -15.81 -21.49 39.11
C HIS A 467 -15.08 -20.25 38.59
N ASN A 468 -14.29 -20.44 37.53
CA ASN A 468 -13.74 -19.41 36.67
C ASN A 468 -13.85 -19.89 35.22
N ILE A 469 -13.58 -19.00 34.28
CA ILE A 469 -13.43 -19.33 32.87
C ILE A 469 -12.09 -18.77 32.38
N GLN A 470 -11.28 -19.63 31.76
CA GLN A 470 -9.99 -19.26 31.19
C GLN A 470 -9.86 -19.83 29.79
N PHE A 471 -9.34 -19.03 28.86
CA PHE A 471 -9.28 -19.35 27.44
C PHE A 471 -7.85 -19.71 27.02
N PHE A 472 -7.70 -20.63 26.06
CA PHE A 472 -6.42 -21.14 25.57
C PHE A 472 -6.25 -20.92 24.08
N ASN A 473 -5.00 -20.67 23.66
CA ASN A 473 -4.61 -20.50 22.27
C ASN A 473 -4.42 -21.86 21.56
N SER A 474 -5.36 -22.79 21.77
CA SER A 474 -5.37 -24.15 21.22
C SER A 474 -6.79 -24.70 21.25
N PRO A 475 -7.17 -25.58 20.30
CA PRO A 475 -8.42 -26.35 20.37
C PRO A 475 -8.50 -27.29 21.59
N THR A 476 -7.39 -27.54 22.29
CA THR A 476 -7.32 -28.42 23.47
C THR A 476 -6.98 -27.63 24.72
N ALA A 477 -7.86 -27.67 25.73
CA ALA A 477 -7.68 -26.92 26.98
C ALA A 477 -6.40 -27.36 27.72
N GLY A 478 -5.64 -26.38 28.23
CA GLY A 478 -4.36 -26.61 28.89
C GLY A 478 -3.15 -26.77 27.95
N GLU A 479 -3.36 -26.81 26.63
CA GLU A 479 -2.30 -26.80 25.61
C GLU A 479 -2.18 -25.42 24.92
N GLY A 480 -1.05 -25.14 24.29
CA GLY A 480 -0.85 -23.88 23.51
C GLY A 480 -0.70 -22.59 24.32
N GLY A 481 -0.84 -22.64 25.65
CA GLY A 481 -0.81 -21.46 26.52
C GLY A 481 -2.13 -20.70 26.54
N PHE A 482 -2.28 -19.74 27.45
CA PHE A 482 -3.49 -18.93 27.53
C PHE A 482 -3.68 -18.08 26.29
N LEU A 483 -4.94 -17.90 25.90
CA LEU A 483 -5.32 -16.90 24.92
C LEU A 483 -4.94 -15.52 25.47
N LYS A 484 -4.28 -14.71 24.64
CA LYS A 484 -3.86 -13.36 24.99
C LYS A 484 -4.85 -12.36 24.42
N GLY A 485 -5.39 -11.49 25.25
CA GLY A 485 -6.41 -10.52 24.84
C GLY A 485 -6.40 -9.27 25.72
N CYS A 486 -6.80 -8.13 25.17
CA CYS A 486 -6.87 -6.88 25.93
C CYS A 486 -8.06 -6.92 26.90
N THR A 487 -7.80 -7.21 28.18
CA THR A 487 -8.82 -7.14 29.23
C THR A 487 -8.88 -5.72 29.82
N ALA A 488 -9.62 -4.84 29.11
CA ALA A 488 -9.92 -3.45 29.46
C ALA A 488 -8.72 -2.49 29.70
N GLY A 489 -8.39 -1.68 28.67
CA GLY A 489 -7.68 -0.40 28.82
C GLY A 489 -6.19 -0.32 28.42
N CYS A 490 -5.66 -1.21 27.57
CA CYS A 490 -4.20 -1.31 27.46
C CYS A 490 -3.55 -0.51 26.32
N ALA A 491 -2.65 0.39 26.74
CA ALA A 491 -1.33 0.57 26.15
C ALA A 491 -0.35 -0.35 26.92
N GLY A 492 -0.13 -1.59 26.45
CA GLY A 492 0.73 -2.59 27.10
C GLY A 492 0.62 -4.01 26.48
N ASP A 493 1.44 -4.96 26.97
CA ASP A 493 1.42 -6.38 26.56
C ASP A 493 0.06 -7.03 26.86
N ALA A 494 -0.41 -7.93 25.99
CA ALA A 494 -1.72 -8.57 26.12
C ALA A 494 -1.80 -9.51 27.35
N ASP A 495 -2.84 -9.34 28.16
CA ASP A 495 -3.12 -10.13 29.36
C ASP A 495 -3.67 -11.52 29.01
N ASP A 496 -3.52 -12.48 29.93
CA ASP A 496 -4.18 -13.78 29.81
C ASP A 496 -5.70 -13.59 29.92
N VAL A 497 -6.47 -14.14 28.98
CA VAL A 497 -7.93 -14.08 29.00
C VAL A 497 -8.47 -15.07 30.04
N VAL A 498 -8.42 -14.66 31.31
CA VAL A 498 -8.82 -15.45 32.48
C VAL A 498 -9.70 -14.64 33.43
N SER A 499 -10.90 -15.13 33.74
CA SER A 499 -11.76 -14.51 34.73
C SER A 499 -11.27 -14.76 36.16
N GLU A 500 -11.74 -13.94 37.11
CA GLU A 500 -11.52 -14.23 38.53
C GLU A 500 -12.17 -15.56 38.93
N LEU A 501 -11.57 -16.24 39.91
CA LEU A 501 -12.17 -17.43 40.53
C LEU A 501 -13.17 -17.02 41.60
N ILE A 502 -14.45 -17.21 41.31
CA ILE A 502 -15.55 -16.80 42.18
C ILE A 502 -16.10 -17.97 43.00
N ASN A 503 -16.46 -17.70 44.26
CA ASN A 503 -17.08 -18.66 45.18
C ASN A 503 -18.52 -18.24 45.49
N GLY A 504 -19.40 -19.23 45.65
CA GLY A 504 -20.81 -18.98 45.92
C GLY A 504 -21.58 -18.53 44.69
N ILE A 505 -22.88 -18.26 44.88
CA ILE A 505 -23.75 -17.78 43.79
C ILE A 505 -23.37 -16.32 43.47
N ALA A 506 -22.62 -16.15 42.39
CA ALA A 506 -22.00 -14.88 42.00
C ALA A 506 -21.66 -14.88 40.51
N GLN A 507 -21.34 -13.69 39.98
CA GLN A 507 -20.93 -13.49 38.60
C GLN A 507 -19.55 -12.83 38.54
N THR A 508 -18.78 -13.15 37.50
CA THR A 508 -17.54 -12.45 37.14
C THR A 508 -17.54 -12.20 35.64
N GLU A 509 -16.88 -11.13 35.21
CA GLU A 509 -16.92 -10.67 33.82
C GLU A 509 -15.50 -10.61 33.29
N ILE A 510 -15.33 -10.99 32.03
CA ILE A 510 -14.11 -10.79 31.27
C ILE A 510 -14.44 -10.17 29.93
N THR A 511 -13.80 -9.04 29.63
CA THR A 511 -13.89 -8.39 28.33
C THR A 511 -12.59 -8.65 27.58
N PHE A 512 -12.66 -9.08 26.33
CA PHE A 512 -11.48 -9.24 25.46
C PHE A 512 -11.88 -9.04 24.00
N ILE A 513 -10.90 -8.83 23.13
CA ILE A 513 -11.13 -8.84 21.68
C ILE A 513 -10.92 -10.28 21.19
N THR A 514 -11.87 -10.80 20.43
CA THR A 514 -11.78 -12.16 19.86
C THR A 514 -10.58 -12.29 18.92
N PRO A 515 -9.89 -13.45 18.93
CA PRO A 515 -8.73 -13.68 18.07
C PRO A 515 -9.15 -13.93 16.60
N ALA A 516 -8.18 -14.24 15.73
CA ALA A 516 -8.46 -14.62 14.36
C ALA A 516 -9.33 -15.89 14.26
N VAL A 517 -9.99 -16.07 13.11
CA VAL A 517 -10.80 -17.25 12.77
C VAL A 517 -10.05 -18.55 13.10
N GLY A 518 -10.71 -19.46 13.80
CA GLY A 518 -10.11 -20.69 14.26
C GLY A 518 -10.83 -21.33 15.45
N GLU A 519 -10.34 -22.51 15.84
CA GLU A 519 -10.83 -23.24 17.02
C GLU A 519 -9.88 -23.04 18.20
N TYR A 520 -10.47 -22.65 19.33
CA TYR A 520 -9.84 -22.41 20.61
C TYR A 520 -10.61 -23.17 21.70
N SER A 521 -10.14 -23.11 22.93
CA SER A 521 -10.79 -23.79 24.04
C SER A 521 -10.84 -22.93 25.30
N PHE A 522 -11.74 -23.30 26.21
CA PHE A 522 -11.80 -22.74 27.54
C PHE A 522 -12.04 -23.82 28.59
N ASP A 523 -11.59 -23.60 29.81
CA ASP A 523 -11.85 -24.51 30.93
C ASP A 523 -12.12 -23.77 32.25
N CYS A 524 -12.42 -24.56 33.28
CA CYS A 524 -12.39 -24.11 34.67
C CYS A 524 -11.17 -24.69 35.38
N VAL A 525 -10.38 -23.83 36.03
CA VAL A 525 -9.12 -24.20 36.70
C VAL A 525 -9.32 -25.22 37.83
N VAL A 526 -10.50 -25.24 38.45
CA VAL A 526 -10.82 -26.13 39.58
C VAL A 526 -11.32 -27.50 39.12
N HIS A 527 -11.83 -27.61 37.90
CA HIS A 527 -12.46 -28.81 37.37
C HIS A 527 -11.83 -29.21 36.03
N PRO A 528 -10.79 -30.06 36.02
CA PRO A 528 -10.02 -30.37 34.80
C PRO A 528 -10.79 -31.01 33.65
N ASN A 529 -12.02 -31.48 33.89
CA ASN A 529 -12.90 -32.07 32.86
C ASN A 529 -14.02 -31.11 32.42
N MET A 530 -14.05 -29.90 32.97
CA MET A 530 -15.02 -28.86 32.66
C MET A 530 -14.43 -27.97 31.56
N VAL A 531 -14.60 -28.42 30.32
CA VAL A 531 -14.01 -27.80 29.12
C VAL A 531 -15.09 -27.40 28.13
N GLY A 532 -14.83 -26.36 27.36
CA GLY A 532 -15.64 -25.92 26.24
C GLY A 532 -14.79 -25.47 25.06
N THR A 533 -15.43 -25.32 23.90
CA THR A 533 -14.81 -24.91 22.64
C THR A 533 -15.20 -23.47 22.33
N LEU A 534 -14.23 -22.64 21.97
CA LEU A 534 -14.45 -21.31 21.42
C LEU A 534 -14.18 -21.37 19.92
N ILE A 535 -15.20 -21.13 19.11
CA ILE A 535 -15.10 -21.06 17.64
C ILE A 535 -15.14 -19.60 17.24
N ILE A 536 -14.11 -19.15 16.54
CA ILE A 536 -14.15 -17.87 15.85
C ILE A 536 -14.42 -18.13 14.38
N GLU A 537 -15.55 -17.65 13.86
CA GLU A 537 -15.94 -17.81 12.45
C GLU A 537 -16.57 -16.53 11.90
N GLU A 538 -16.35 -16.28 10.61
CA GLU A 538 -16.94 -15.13 9.93
C GLU A 538 -18.47 -15.27 9.82
N GLY A 539 -19.19 -14.19 10.11
CA GLY A 539 -20.65 -14.18 10.05
C GLY A 539 -21.35 -14.93 11.18
N ALA A 540 -20.63 -15.33 12.24
CA ALA A 540 -21.25 -15.77 13.48
C ALA A 540 -22.24 -14.70 13.98
N GLU A 541 -23.53 -15.03 14.02
CA GLU A 541 -24.51 -14.18 14.69
C GLU A 541 -24.12 -14.10 16.16
N VAL A 542 -23.94 -12.88 16.67
CA VAL A 542 -23.89 -12.60 18.11
C VAL A 542 -25.10 -13.27 18.75
N PRO A 543 -24.95 -14.35 19.54
CA PRO A 543 -26.09 -14.97 20.18
C PRO A 543 -26.72 -13.93 21.12
N GLU A 544 -27.96 -13.51 20.85
CA GLU A 544 -28.66 -12.61 21.77
C GLU A 544 -28.61 -13.23 23.17
N ALA A 545 -28.23 -12.42 24.17
CA ALA A 545 -28.31 -12.80 25.57
C ALA A 545 -29.66 -13.48 25.80
N SER A 546 -29.64 -14.78 26.11
CA SER A 546 -30.86 -15.51 26.40
C SER A 546 -31.57 -14.78 27.54
N GLN A 547 -32.67 -14.10 27.19
CA GLN A 547 -33.53 -13.46 28.18
C GLN A 547 -33.97 -14.53 29.18
N PRO A 548 -33.88 -14.28 30.49
CA PRO A 548 -34.41 -15.20 31.49
C PRO A 548 -35.92 -15.43 31.36
#